data_AF-A0A0K6FQA8-F1
#
_entry.id   AF-A0A0K6FQA8-F1
#
_cell.length_a   1.000
_cell.length_b   1.000
_cell.length_c   1.000
_cell.angle_alpha   90.00
_cell.angle_beta   90.00
_cell.angle_gamma   90.00
#
_symmetry.space_group_name_H-M   'P 1'
#
loop_
_entity.id
_entity.type
_entity.pdbx_description
1 polymer ?
#
loop_
_entity_poly.entity_id
_entity_poly.type
_entity_poly.pdbx_seq_one_letter_code
_entity_poly.pdbx_strand_id
1 'polypeptide(L)'
;MQEHQDAERGLNILCIDGGGVRGLSPLIILQEIIYRAAAAESKGNIHPHEYFDIISGTGTGGISACMLGRLRMPIDKAISEYATLAKDVFQDTKLSGTTMYKATKLQVALKRMVQGATGDEGEMMNEHREHSGCKTVVFAMARHGLPILFRSYAVVANPGPGCTISEALHATMAHPDLFKSITILESSVPVSFVGGEIGCSNPIAHVLHEAQRIYPDRRVTRIISIGAGHARTIQVPNPSRWYRTRDVVVIKDMATDSERVAEEMAARFEGTENPSLSPVPTIHEALNNIVTSSMSCEEIVTLLKEHGCTDLTGSLDESTCSKYPVANGGIGDVFSGNLLDGTSVAIKTIRTYHEPGQVVRVYHKRAAREIYTWSKCKHPNIVPLIGLAVFHDGLAMISRWEYEHPSKGTSICAGLAYLHEHDIANVLISQDGTPMLMDFGNASLLDPTLQFTQTNTRPSFSLRWTAPEILTGISSHSATSDIYSLGMTILETFTSQIPFVGQHDHSLVLYVAIKKNIPIRPEGTIPTNTVKGDKLWAILTSCWSYDPKDRPTADTVWNKASSMKEITAEDLKEIRSETGEQIGEMREKDKE
;
A
#
# COMPACT_ATOMS: atom_id res chain seq x y z
N MET A 1 44.27 12.49 -18.82
CA MET A 1 43.67 13.72 -18.28
C MET A 1 42.14 13.68 -18.30
N GLN A 2 41.49 13.19 -19.36
CA GLN A 2 40.02 13.03 -19.42
C GLN A 2 39.47 12.04 -18.38
N GLU A 3 40.09 10.86 -18.21
CA GLU A 3 39.63 9.83 -17.24
C GLU A 3 39.73 10.27 -15.76
N HIS A 4 40.68 11.15 -15.43
CA HIS A 4 40.79 11.71 -14.07
C HIS A 4 39.75 12.82 -13.82
N GLN A 5 39.25 13.50 -14.85
CA GLN A 5 38.18 14.51 -14.71
C GLN A 5 36.79 13.88 -14.56
N ASP A 6 36.54 12.72 -15.19
CA ASP A 6 35.25 12.01 -15.06
C ASP A 6 35.07 11.32 -13.69
N ALA A 7 36.15 10.99 -13.00
CA ALA A 7 36.12 10.42 -11.64
C ALA A 7 35.70 11.44 -10.57
N GLU A 8 35.98 12.73 -10.76
CA GLU A 8 35.57 13.80 -9.84
C GLU A 8 34.13 14.28 -10.07
N ARG A 9 33.58 14.08 -11.29
CA ARG A 9 32.21 14.47 -11.63
C ARG A 9 31.21 13.45 -11.07
N GLY A 10 30.39 13.90 -10.11
CA GLY A 10 29.30 13.10 -9.57
C GLY A 10 28.24 12.68 -10.62
N LEU A 11 27.51 11.61 -10.32
CA LEU A 11 26.48 11.04 -11.17
C LEU A 11 25.16 11.80 -11.02
N ASN A 12 24.58 12.15 -12.17
CA ASN A 12 23.23 12.69 -12.28
C ASN A 12 22.29 11.60 -12.79
N ILE A 13 21.24 11.29 -12.01
CA ILE A 13 20.27 10.23 -12.30
C ILE A 13 18.88 10.83 -12.51
N LEU A 14 18.21 10.41 -13.59
CA LEU A 14 16.80 10.70 -13.86
C LEU A 14 15.97 9.41 -13.81
N CYS A 15 14.90 9.42 -13.00
CA CYS A 15 13.88 8.38 -12.96
C CYS A 15 12.52 8.97 -13.33
N ILE A 16 11.80 8.31 -14.23
CA ILE A 16 10.47 8.72 -14.70
C ILE A 16 9.48 7.59 -14.43
N ASP A 17 8.45 7.90 -13.67
CA ASP A 17 7.46 6.92 -13.24
C ASP A 17 6.44 6.59 -14.34
N GLY A 18 5.80 5.43 -14.20
CA GLY A 18 4.64 5.05 -15.02
C GLY A 18 3.38 5.85 -14.63
N GLY A 19 2.56 6.24 -15.63
CA GLY A 19 1.36 7.05 -15.38
C GLY A 19 0.26 7.01 -16.44
N GLY A 20 0.39 6.15 -17.47
CA GLY A 20 -0.59 6.05 -18.55
C GLY A 20 -0.74 7.37 -19.30
N VAL A 21 -1.97 7.83 -19.55
CA VAL A 21 -2.24 9.11 -20.23
C VAL A 21 -1.64 10.34 -19.54
N ARG A 22 -1.25 10.24 -18.26
CA ARG A 22 -0.61 11.31 -17.49
C ARG A 22 0.90 11.40 -17.66
N GLY A 23 1.51 10.48 -18.42
CA GLY A 23 2.97 10.49 -18.66
C GLY A 23 3.51 11.71 -19.43
N LEU A 24 2.65 12.64 -19.89
CA LEU A 24 3.10 13.95 -20.38
C LEU A 24 3.63 14.85 -19.26
N SER A 25 3.09 14.72 -18.04
CA SER A 25 3.42 15.63 -16.95
C SER A 25 4.88 15.58 -16.53
N PRO A 26 5.52 14.38 -16.38
CA PRO A 26 6.94 14.30 -16.11
C PRO A 26 7.81 14.97 -17.18
N LEU A 27 7.44 14.87 -18.46
CA LEU A 27 8.18 15.51 -19.56
C LEU A 27 8.11 17.03 -19.50
N ILE A 28 6.94 17.59 -19.15
CA ILE A 28 6.75 19.04 -18.99
C ILE A 28 7.53 19.56 -17.78
N ILE A 29 7.48 18.85 -16.65
CA ILE A 29 8.27 19.19 -15.45
C ILE A 29 9.76 19.14 -15.77
N LEU A 30 10.21 18.09 -16.46
CA LEU A 30 11.61 17.93 -16.84
C LEU A 30 12.08 19.02 -17.80
N GLN A 31 11.23 19.47 -18.73
CA GLN A 31 11.55 20.58 -19.64
C GLN A 31 11.88 21.84 -18.86
N GLU A 32 11.08 22.17 -17.85
CA GLU A 32 11.33 23.33 -16.99
C GLU A 32 12.60 23.16 -16.16
N ILE A 33 12.86 21.96 -15.61
CA ILE A 33 14.08 21.66 -14.85
C ILE A 33 15.32 21.87 -15.73
N ILE A 34 15.34 21.30 -16.94
CA ILE A 34 16.47 21.40 -17.87
C ILE A 34 16.67 22.83 -18.34
N TYR A 35 15.57 23.55 -18.63
CA TYR A 35 15.63 24.96 -19.00
C TYR A 35 16.30 25.81 -17.90
N ARG A 36 15.90 25.63 -16.63
CA ARG A 36 16.50 26.32 -15.50
C ARG A 36 17.95 25.91 -15.26
N ALA A 37 18.27 24.63 -15.40
CA ALA A 37 19.64 24.14 -15.27
C ALA A 37 20.58 24.74 -16.34
N ALA A 38 20.12 24.80 -17.59
CA ALA A 38 20.86 25.41 -18.69
C ALA A 38 21.15 26.90 -18.43
N ALA A 39 20.13 27.65 -17.98
CA ALA A 39 20.28 29.05 -17.62
C ALA A 39 21.28 29.26 -16.46
N ALA A 40 21.19 28.44 -15.41
CA ALA A 40 22.08 28.52 -14.25
C ALA A 40 23.53 28.19 -14.58
N GLU A 41 23.77 27.24 -15.49
CA GLU A 41 25.12 26.81 -15.90
C GLU A 41 25.70 27.68 -17.04
N SER A 42 25.00 28.74 -17.47
CA SER A 42 25.37 29.57 -18.66
C SER A 42 25.65 28.73 -19.92
N LYS A 43 25.02 27.56 -20.00
CA LYS A 43 25.08 26.66 -21.15
C LYS A 43 23.93 26.98 -22.10
N GLY A 44 24.14 26.69 -23.38
CA GLY A 44 23.09 26.76 -24.39
C GLY A 44 22.00 25.69 -24.15
N ASN A 45 21.33 25.26 -25.22
CA ASN A 45 20.35 24.19 -25.12
C ASN A 45 21.04 22.89 -24.65
N ILE A 46 20.65 22.35 -23.49
CA ILE A 46 21.17 21.09 -22.95
C ILE A 46 20.19 19.97 -23.27
N HIS A 47 20.65 18.90 -23.92
CA HIS A 47 19.82 17.72 -24.08
C HIS A 47 19.84 16.84 -22.82
N PRO A 48 18.74 16.19 -22.44
CA PRO A 48 18.70 15.35 -21.23
C PRO A 48 19.79 14.27 -21.18
N HIS A 49 20.10 13.62 -22.31
CA HIS A 49 21.19 12.63 -22.41
C HIS A 49 22.61 13.20 -22.24
N GLU A 50 22.79 14.52 -22.27
CA GLU A 50 24.06 15.19 -21.99
C GLU A 50 24.17 15.59 -20.52
N TYR A 51 23.02 15.79 -19.86
CA TYR A 51 22.93 16.23 -18.47
C TYR A 51 22.93 15.06 -17.47
N PHE A 52 22.25 13.96 -17.81
CA PHE A 52 22.13 12.78 -16.96
C PHE A 52 23.06 11.66 -17.41
N ASP A 53 23.75 11.06 -16.45
CA ASP A 53 24.56 9.86 -16.66
C ASP A 53 23.66 8.61 -16.79
N ILE A 54 22.52 8.60 -16.08
CA ILE A 54 21.52 7.52 -16.16
C ILE A 54 20.13 8.11 -16.35
N ILE A 55 19.41 7.63 -17.36
CA ILE A 55 17.99 7.92 -17.57
C ILE A 55 17.21 6.62 -17.51
N SER A 56 16.19 6.57 -16.66
CA SER A 56 15.43 5.35 -16.45
C SER A 56 13.94 5.59 -16.29
N GLY A 57 13.14 4.55 -16.53
CA GLY A 57 11.72 4.62 -16.28
C GLY A 57 10.97 3.30 -16.41
N THR A 58 9.73 3.34 -15.94
CA THR A 58 8.79 2.21 -15.96
C THR A 58 7.50 2.60 -16.67
N GLY A 59 6.87 1.66 -17.39
CA GLY A 59 5.61 1.91 -18.10
C GLY A 59 5.76 3.02 -19.12
N THR A 60 4.88 4.02 -19.03
CA THR A 60 4.99 5.23 -19.86
C THR A 60 6.22 6.09 -19.55
N GLY A 61 6.74 6.01 -18.32
CA GLY A 61 8.02 6.59 -17.95
C GLY A 61 9.19 5.89 -18.65
N GLY A 62 9.07 4.59 -18.95
CA GLY A 62 10.01 3.83 -19.77
C GLY A 62 10.07 4.32 -21.21
N ILE A 63 8.92 4.67 -21.81
CA ILE A 63 8.86 5.32 -23.13
C ILE A 63 9.59 6.66 -23.10
N SER A 64 9.31 7.48 -22.07
CA SER A 64 9.96 8.77 -21.87
C SER A 64 11.48 8.64 -21.70
N ALA A 65 11.92 7.72 -20.85
CA ALA A 65 13.34 7.43 -20.64
C ALA A 65 14.04 7.00 -21.93
N CYS A 66 13.39 6.14 -22.72
CA CYS A 66 13.91 5.70 -24.01
C CYS A 66 14.01 6.83 -25.03
N MET A 67 12.98 7.68 -25.16
CA MET A 67 13.03 8.85 -26.05
C MET A 67 14.18 9.78 -25.69
N LEU A 68 14.31 10.13 -24.41
CA LEU A 68 15.28 11.14 -23.95
C LEU A 68 16.70 10.60 -23.93
N GLY A 69 16.90 9.35 -23.49
CA GLY A 69 18.22 8.73 -23.34
C GLY A 69 18.64 7.93 -24.56
N ARG A 70 17.93 6.85 -24.87
CA ARG A 70 18.33 5.87 -25.91
C ARG A 70 18.19 6.42 -27.33
N LEU A 71 17.11 7.15 -27.60
CA LEU A 71 16.84 7.79 -28.90
C LEU A 71 17.38 9.22 -28.96
N ARG A 72 17.90 9.75 -27.84
CA ARG A 72 18.50 11.09 -27.70
C ARG A 72 17.61 12.20 -28.27
N MET A 73 16.30 12.04 -28.15
CA MET A 73 15.35 13.04 -28.64
C MET A 73 15.46 14.33 -27.82
N PRO A 74 15.42 15.50 -28.50
CA PRO A 74 15.12 16.76 -27.86
C PRO A 74 13.81 16.68 -27.05
N ILE A 75 13.76 17.34 -25.90
CA ILE A 75 12.64 17.20 -24.95
C ILE A 75 11.31 17.72 -25.52
N ASP A 76 11.34 18.78 -26.33
CA ASP A 76 10.21 19.31 -27.09
C ASP A 76 9.67 18.28 -28.09
N LYS A 77 10.58 17.60 -28.81
CA LYS A 77 10.21 16.50 -29.72
C LYS A 77 9.61 15.33 -28.93
N ALA A 78 10.22 14.93 -27.81
CA ALA A 78 9.71 13.86 -26.95
C ALA A 78 8.30 14.15 -26.42
N ILE A 79 8.00 15.40 -26.03
CA ILE A 79 6.64 15.82 -25.63
C ILE A 79 5.65 15.64 -26.79
N SER A 80 6.01 16.10 -28.00
CA SER A 80 5.14 15.99 -29.17
C SER A 80 4.88 14.55 -29.62
N GLU A 81 5.92 13.70 -29.58
CA GLU A 81 5.82 12.28 -29.90
C GLU A 81 4.99 11.54 -28.85
N TYR A 82 5.19 11.84 -27.55
CA TYR A 82 4.38 11.26 -26.49
C TYR A 82 2.90 11.61 -26.65
N ALA A 83 2.58 12.89 -26.92
CA ALA A 83 1.20 13.32 -27.14
C ALA A 83 0.55 12.57 -28.31
N THR A 84 1.31 12.33 -29.38
CA THR A 84 0.85 11.57 -30.54
C THR A 84 0.64 10.09 -30.21
N LEU A 85 1.59 9.46 -29.53
CA LEU A 85 1.46 8.07 -29.06
C LEU A 85 0.25 7.92 -28.15
N ALA A 86 0.05 8.85 -27.21
CA ALA A 86 -1.07 8.80 -26.28
C ALA A 86 -2.42 8.87 -27.00
N LYS A 87 -2.51 9.71 -28.03
CA LYS A 87 -3.69 9.80 -28.91
C LYS A 87 -3.94 8.49 -29.66
N ASP A 88 -2.91 7.96 -30.32
CA ASP A 88 -3.03 6.78 -31.20
C ASP A 88 -3.32 5.48 -30.42
N VAL A 89 -2.84 5.39 -29.17
CA VAL A 89 -2.89 4.18 -28.34
C VAL A 89 -4.05 4.18 -27.35
N PHE A 90 -4.31 5.29 -26.64
CA PHE A 90 -5.27 5.32 -25.53
C PHE A 90 -6.68 5.77 -25.91
N GLN A 91 -6.92 6.26 -27.12
CA GLN A 91 -8.28 6.66 -27.55
C GLN A 91 -9.18 5.47 -27.92
N ASP A 92 -8.59 4.37 -28.43
CA ASP A 92 -9.37 3.23 -28.92
C ASP A 92 -9.37 2.05 -27.94
N THR A 93 -10.44 1.98 -27.14
CA THR A 93 -10.67 0.88 -26.18
C THR A 93 -11.33 -0.33 -26.84
N LYS A 94 -11.07 -1.52 -26.30
CA LYS A 94 -11.74 -2.76 -26.71
C LYS A 94 -13.14 -2.85 -26.12
N LEU A 95 -14.11 -3.19 -26.96
CA LEU A 95 -15.49 -3.48 -26.56
C LEU A 95 -15.64 -4.85 -25.88
N SER A 96 -14.70 -5.77 -26.11
CA SER A 96 -14.67 -7.13 -25.55
C SER A 96 -13.23 -7.63 -25.40
N GLY A 97 -12.96 -8.46 -24.38
CA GLY A 97 -11.64 -9.01 -24.05
C GLY A 97 -11.16 -8.67 -22.63
N THR A 98 -10.10 -9.34 -22.18
CA THR A 98 -9.54 -9.19 -20.82
C THR A 98 -8.73 -7.90 -20.64
N THR A 99 -8.01 -7.47 -21.67
CA THR A 99 -7.19 -6.24 -21.70
C THR A 99 -7.97 -5.07 -22.31
N MET A 100 -7.72 -3.85 -21.84
CA MET A 100 -8.44 -2.66 -22.28
C MET A 100 -8.03 -2.12 -23.66
N TYR A 101 -6.74 -2.10 -23.97
CA TYR A 101 -6.20 -1.52 -25.20
C TYR A 101 -5.66 -2.58 -26.17
N LYS A 102 -5.51 -2.20 -27.43
CA LYS A 102 -4.96 -3.08 -28.48
C LYS A 102 -3.43 -3.04 -28.47
N ALA A 103 -2.81 -4.13 -28.03
CA ALA A 103 -1.34 -4.33 -28.11
C ALA A 103 -0.78 -4.11 -29.52
N THR A 104 -1.54 -4.45 -30.57
CA THR A 104 -1.15 -4.21 -31.96
C THR A 104 -1.02 -2.73 -32.30
N LYS A 105 -1.87 -1.86 -31.73
CA LYS A 105 -1.76 -0.40 -31.91
C LYS A 105 -0.53 0.16 -31.21
N LEU A 106 -0.28 -0.31 -29.98
CA LEU A 106 0.93 0.05 -29.24
C LEU A 106 2.20 -0.34 -30.04
N GLN A 107 2.28 -1.57 -30.55
CA GLN A 107 3.41 -2.02 -31.37
C GLN A 107 3.62 -1.16 -32.61
N VAL A 108 2.56 -0.84 -33.35
CA VAL A 108 2.65 0.02 -34.55
C VAL A 108 3.14 1.43 -34.19
N ALA A 109 2.61 2.02 -33.11
CA ALA A 109 3.04 3.34 -32.65
C ALA A 109 4.51 3.35 -32.21
N LEU A 110 4.95 2.34 -31.44
CA LEU A 110 6.33 2.21 -31.00
C LEU A 110 7.30 2.02 -32.17
N LYS A 111 6.98 1.15 -33.13
CA LYS A 111 7.79 0.97 -34.34
C LYS A 111 7.92 2.25 -35.16
N ARG A 112 6.84 3.00 -35.33
CA ARG A 112 6.85 4.29 -36.04
C ARG A 112 7.76 5.31 -35.34
N MET A 113 7.68 5.39 -34.01
CA MET A 113 8.53 6.28 -33.20
C MET A 113 10.01 5.91 -33.35
N VAL A 114 10.35 4.62 -33.26
CA VAL A 114 11.73 4.14 -33.42
C VAL A 114 12.23 4.43 -34.84
N GLN A 115 11.47 4.03 -35.88
CA GLN A 115 11.80 4.31 -37.28
C GLN A 115 12.05 5.80 -37.54
N GLY A 116 11.22 6.69 -36.97
CA GLY A 116 11.37 8.14 -37.12
C GLY A 116 12.59 8.73 -36.38
N ALA A 117 13.14 8.01 -35.40
CA ALA A 117 14.31 8.43 -34.64
C ALA A 117 15.62 7.84 -35.18
N THR A 118 15.60 6.59 -35.64
CA THR A 118 16.80 5.80 -35.98
C THR A 118 16.93 5.50 -37.47
N GLY A 119 15.83 5.53 -38.22
CA GLY A 119 15.76 5.02 -39.58
C GLY A 119 15.57 3.50 -39.68
N ASP A 120 15.45 2.80 -38.55
CA ASP A 120 15.27 1.34 -38.48
C ASP A 120 14.28 0.96 -37.35
N GLU A 121 13.09 0.46 -37.71
CA GLU A 121 12.11 -0.05 -36.73
C GLU A 121 12.59 -1.25 -35.91
N GLY A 122 13.63 -1.96 -36.39
CA GLY A 122 14.28 -3.10 -35.74
C GLY A 122 15.47 -2.74 -34.85
N GLU A 123 15.73 -1.46 -34.61
CA GLU A 123 16.87 -1.01 -33.79
C GLU A 123 16.90 -1.70 -32.42
N MET A 124 18.08 -2.23 -32.06
CA MET A 124 18.30 -2.95 -30.80
C MET A 124 18.34 -2.01 -29.60
N MET A 125 17.80 -2.48 -28.46
CA MET A 125 17.82 -1.71 -27.22
C MET A 125 19.27 -1.43 -26.79
N ASN A 126 20.13 -2.45 -26.79
CA ASN A 126 21.56 -2.33 -26.50
C ASN A 126 22.29 -1.67 -27.68
N GLU A 127 23.04 -0.59 -27.41
CA GLU A 127 23.80 0.14 -28.43
C GLU A 127 25.08 -0.59 -28.86
N HIS A 128 25.58 -1.56 -28.08
CA HIS A 128 26.86 -2.25 -28.27
C HIS A 128 28.07 -1.29 -28.46
N ARG A 129 27.93 -0.03 -28.06
CA ARG A 129 28.99 0.99 -28.08
C ARG A 129 29.57 1.13 -26.68
N GLU A 130 30.88 0.99 -26.56
CA GLU A 130 31.59 1.06 -25.27
C GLU A 130 31.40 2.43 -24.57
N HIS A 131 31.19 3.52 -25.33
CA HIS A 131 31.24 4.90 -24.82
C HIS A 131 29.96 5.72 -25.10
N SER A 132 28.77 5.17 -24.83
CA SER A 132 27.59 6.05 -24.71
C SER A 132 27.59 6.77 -23.36
N GLY A 133 27.57 8.11 -23.40
CA GLY A 133 27.65 8.96 -22.21
C GLY A 133 26.46 8.80 -21.25
N CYS A 134 25.24 8.70 -21.79
CA CYS A 134 24.04 8.44 -21.00
C CYS A 134 23.62 6.97 -21.12
N LYS A 135 23.48 6.30 -19.97
CA LYS A 135 23.00 4.93 -19.86
C LYS A 135 21.48 4.94 -19.68
N THR A 136 20.76 4.26 -20.57
CA THR A 136 19.29 4.19 -20.51
C THR A 136 18.84 2.83 -20.01
N VAL A 137 17.91 2.82 -19.06
CA VAL A 137 17.35 1.59 -18.47
C VAL A 137 15.83 1.64 -18.49
N VAL A 138 15.20 0.62 -19.05
CA VAL A 138 13.74 0.43 -19.03
C VAL A 138 13.41 -0.80 -18.18
N PHE A 139 12.41 -0.69 -17.31
CA PHE A 139 12.05 -1.76 -16.38
C PHE A 139 10.78 -2.50 -16.81
N ALA A 140 10.79 -3.83 -16.77
CA ALA A 140 9.57 -4.62 -16.82
C ALA A 140 9.66 -5.80 -15.84
N MET A 141 8.53 -6.41 -15.51
CA MET A 141 8.49 -7.59 -14.67
C MET A 141 8.42 -8.83 -15.53
N ALA A 142 9.33 -9.79 -15.28
CA ALA A 142 9.13 -11.13 -15.81
C ALA A 142 7.99 -11.82 -15.05
N ARG A 143 7.24 -12.71 -15.71
CA ARG A 143 6.08 -13.38 -15.13
C ARG A 143 6.39 -14.23 -13.88
N HIS A 144 7.65 -14.59 -13.68
CA HIS A 144 8.15 -15.24 -12.46
C HIS A 144 8.41 -14.27 -11.29
N GLY A 145 8.02 -13.00 -11.42
CA GLY A 145 7.99 -12.03 -10.32
C GLY A 145 9.31 -11.29 -10.06
N LEU A 146 10.28 -11.33 -10.98
CA LEU A 146 11.53 -10.58 -10.85
C LEU A 146 11.55 -9.37 -11.80
N PRO A 147 12.03 -8.19 -11.34
CA PRO A 147 12.26 -7.05 -12.21
C PRO A 147 13.43 -7.32 -13.15
N ILE A 148 13.24 -7.01 -14.42
CA ILE A 148 14.23 -7.16 -15.48
C ILE A 148 14.54 -5.80 -16.08
N LEU A 149 15.84 -5.55 -16.27
CA LEU A 149 16.37 -4.32 -16.82
C LEU A 149 16.69 -4.50 -18.31
N PHE A 150 15.99 -3.73 -19.14
CA PHE A 150 16.32 -3.55 -20.56
C PHE A 150 17.31 -2.40 -20.68
N ARG A 151 18.57 -2.73 -21.03
CA ARG A 151 19.70 -1.80 -20.98
C ARG A 151 20.08 -1.31 -22.37
N SER A 152 20.46 -0.04 -22.47
CA SER A 152 21.11 0.50 -23.69
C SER A 152 22.58 0.14 -23.82
N TYR A 153 23.14 -0.61 -22.87
CA TYR A 153 24.57 -0.89 -22.76
C TYR A 153 24.81 -2.33 -22.34
N ALA A 154 25.99 -2.84 -22.65
CA ALA A 154 26.42 -4.19 -22.26
C ALA A 154 26.91 -4.22 -20.81
N VAL A 155 26.70 -5.35 -20.14
CA VAL A 155 27.18 -5.66 -18.80
C VAL A 155 27.71 -7.08 -18.77
N VAL A 156 28.74 -7.34 -17.95
CA VAL A 156 29.44 -8.64 -17.91
C VAL A 156 28.58 -9.75 -17.31
N ALA A 157 27.80 -9.43 -16.27
CA ALA A 157 26.91 -10.37 -15.60
C ALA A 157 25.44 -9.92 -15.78
N ASN A 158 24.53 -10.88 -15.97
CA ASN A 158 23.09 -10.63 -16.14
C ASN A 158 22.76 -9.60 -17.25
N PRO A 159 23.13 -9.89 -18.52
CA PRO A 159 22.98 -8.94 -19.64
C PRO A 159 21.53 -8.51 -19.90
N GLY A 160 20.57 -9.28 -19.43
CA GLY A 160 19.14 -9.08 -19.71
C GLY A 160 18.76 -9.53 -21.12
N PRO A 161 17.50 -9.32 -21.53
CA PRO A 161 16.99 -9.83 -22.80
C PRO A 161 17.58 -9.10 -24.01
N GLY A 162 18.02 -9.86 -25.02
CA GLY A 162 18.39 -9.32 -26.32
C GLY A 162 17.14 -8.98 -27.12
N CYS A 163 16.82 -7.69 -27.26
CA CYS A 163 15.57 -7.27 -27.89
C CYS A 163 15.70 -5.91 -28.59
N THR A 164 14.74 -5.64 -29.46
CA THR A 164 14.55 -4.32 -30.08
C THR A 164 14.03 -3.30 -29.07
N ILE A 165 14.23 -2.02 -29.37
CA ILE A 165 13.66 -0.92 -28.57
C ILE A 165 12.13 -1.09 -28.45
N SER A 166 11.46 -1.46 -29.55
CA SER A 166 10.01 -1.62 -29.57
C SER A 166 9.52 -2.75 -28.64
N GLU A 167 10.28 -3.84 -28.52
CA GLU A 167 9.96 -4.96 -27.63
C GLU A 167 10.15 -4.60 -26.16
N ALA A 168 11.26 -3.93 -25.81
CA ALA A 168 11.50 -3.43 -24.46
C ALA A 168 10.39 -2.47 -24.01
N LEU A 169 9.98 -1.55 -24.90
CA LEU A 169 8.91 -0.59 -24.63
C LEU A 169 7.52 -1.23 -24.58
N HIS A 170 7.27 -2.32 -25.31
CA HIS A 170 6.04 -3.08 -25.16
C HIS A 170 6.05 -3.84 -23.84
N ALA A 171 7.17 -4.48 -23.47
CA ALA A 171 7.30 -5.22 -22.21
C ALA A 171 7.01 -4.34 -21.00
N THR A 172 7.58 -3.12 -20.94
CA THR A 172 7.34 -2.20 -19.82
C THR A 172 5.89 -1.70 -19.74
N MET A 173 5.16 -1.68 -20.85
CA MET A 173 3.75 -1.25 -20.95
C MET A 173 2.73 -2.39 -20.80
N ALA A 174 3.20 -3.63 -20.67
CA ALA A 174 2.35 -4.82 -20.76
C ALA A 174 1.56 -5.11 -19.46
N HIS A 175 0.64 -4.22 -19.08
CA HIS A 175 -0.17 -4.40 -17.88
C HIS A 175 -1.35 -5.36 -18.11
N PRO A 176 -1.60 -6.39 -17.26
CA PRO A 176 -2.66 -7.38 -17.44
C PRO A 176 -4.05 -6.81 -17.74
N ASP A 177 -4.37 -5.65 -17.17
CA ASP A 177 -5.63 -4.95 -17.41
C ASP A 177 -5.60 -3.99 -18.61
N LEU A 178 -4.43 -3.51 -19.05
CA LEU A 178 -4.29 -2.49 -20.12
C LEU A 178 -3.82 -3.11 -21.44
N PHE A 179 -2.73 -3.87 -21.44
CA PHE A 179 -2.10 -4.46 -22.63
C PHE A 179 -1.73 -5.93 -22.41
N LYS A 180 -1.67 -6.71 -23.49
CA LYS A 180 -1.28 -8.13 -23.38
C LYS A 180 0.22 -8.22 -23.07
N SER A 181 0.60 -9.25 -22.31
CA SER A 181 2.00 -9.65 -22.13
C SER A 181 2.71 -9.88 -23.47
N ILE A 182 4.00 -9.59 -23.52
CA ILE A 182 4.90 -9.94 -24.64
C ILE A 182 5.83 -11.07 -24.21
N THR A 183 6.28 -11.89 -25.16
CA THR A 183 7.32 -12.89 -24.94
C THR A 183 8.57 -12.48 -25.70
N ILE A 184 9.71 -12.42 -25.01
CA ILE A 184 11.03 -12.06 -25.55
C ILE A 184 12.01 -13.18 -25.20
N LEU A 185 12.98 -13.43 -26.07
CA LEU A 185 14.03 -14.42 -25.81
C LEU A 185 15.11 -13.84 -24.88
N GLU A 186 15.33 -14.49 -23.75
CA GLU A 186 16.43 -14.21 -22.83
C GLU A 186 17.32 -15.44 -22.75
N SER A 187 18.59 -15.33 -23.17
CA SER A 187 19.52 -16.48 -23.25
C SER A 187 18.92 -17.71 -23.97
N SER A 188 18.20 -17.46 -25.07
CA SER A 188 17.47 -18.46 -25.86
C SER A 188 16.25 -19.10 -25.18
N VAL A 189 15.85 -18.63 -24.00
CA VAL A 189 14.64 -19.06 -23.29
C VAL A 189 13.53 -18.02 -23.51
N PRO A 190 12.32 -18.43 -23.95
CA PRO A 190 11.20 -17.51 -24.07
C PRO A 190 10.70 -17.09 -22.68
N VAL A 191 10.84 -15.80 -22.36
CA VAL A 191 10.37 -15.20 -21.11
C VAL A 191 9.20 -14.28 -21.40
N SER A 192 8.11 -14.44 -20.64
CA SER A 192 6.93 -13.59 -20.75
C SER A 192 7.04 -12.41 -19.79
N PHE A 193 6.85 -11.20 -20.31
CA PHE A 193 6.96 -9.94 -19.59
C PHE A 193 5.60 -9.27 -19.41
N VAL A 194 5.44 -8.67 -18.23
CA VAL A 194 4.36 -7.75 -17.88
C VAL A 194 4.95 -6.40 -17.45
N GLY A 195 4.14 -5.35 -17.49
CA GLY A 195 4.58 -3.99 -17.23
C GLY A 195 5.22 -3.83 -15.86
N GLY A 196 6.28 -3.00 -15.79
CA GLY A 196 7.04 -2.78 -14.55
C GLY A 196 6.22 -2.10 -13.46
N GLU A 197 5.08 -1.50 -13.82
CA GLU A 197 4.13 -0.92 -12.89
C GLU A 197 3.50 -1.92 -11.89
N ILE A 198 3.67 -3.23 -12.12
CA ILE A 198 3.33 -4.27 -11.15
C ILE A 198 4.51 -4.45 -10.20
N GLY A 199 4.67 -3.55 -9.23
CA GLY A 199 5.68 -3.66 -8.16
C GLY A 199 7.01 -2.95 -8.40
N CYS A 200 7.14 -2.14 -9.46
CA CYS A 200 8.31 -1.29 -9.73
C CYS A 200 7.93 0.02 -10.46
N SER A 201 6.84 0.69 -10.05
CA SER A 201 6.31 1.89 -10.73
C SER A 201 7.27 3.08 -10.71
N ASN A 202 8.06 3.19 -9.64
CA ASN A 202 9.21 4.08 -9.53
C ASN A 202 10.50 3.22 -9.42
N PRO A 203 11.41 3.28 -10.41
CA PRO A 203 12.55 2.37 -10.49
C PRO A 203 13.80 2.82 -9.72
N ILE A 204 13.77 3.96 -9.02
CA ILE A 204 14.98 4.59 -8.47
C ILE A 204 15.83 3.66 -7.57
N ALA A 205 15.20 2.82 -6.74
CA ALA A 205 15.94 1.86 -5.90
C ALA A 205 16.81 0.90 -6.72
N HIS A 206 16.24 0.36 -7.82
CA HIS A 206 16.94 -0.53 -8.72
C HIS A 206 17.99 0.21 -9.55
N VAL A 207 17.72 1.47 -9.91
CA VAL A 207 18.65 2.32 -10.65
C VAL A 207 19.87 2.66 -9.82
N LEU A 208 19.72 2.90 -8.52
CA LEU A 208 20.85 3.11 -7.61
C LEU A 208 21.72 1.85 -7.48
N HIS A 209 21.11 0.67 -7.42
CA HIS A 209 21.86 -0.59 -7.41
C HIS A 209 22.60 -0.83 -8.74
N GLU A 210 21.94 -0.54 -9.86
CA GLU A 210 22.56 -0.62 -11.18
C GLU A 210 23.71 0.40 -11.31
N ALA A 211 23.53 1.64 -10.82
CA ALA A 211 24.54 2.70 -10.83
C ALA A 211 25.81 2.29 -10.08
N GLN A 212 25.69 1.68 -8.89
CA GLN A 212 26.82 1.13 -8.15
C GLN A 212 27.58 0.07 -8.96
N ARG A 213 26.87 -0.71 -9.78
CA ARG A 213 27.48 -1.74 -10.60
C ARG A 213 28.23 -1.19 -11.80
N ILE A 214 27.69 -0.17 -12.47
CA ILE A 214 28.29 0.40 -13.69
C ILE A 214 29.30 1.52 -13.40
N TYR A 215 29.20 2.16 -12.23
CA TYR A 215 30.07 3.23 -11.79
C TYR A 215 30.50 3.02 -10.33
N PRO A 216 31.29 1.97 -10.02
CA PRO A 216 31.65 1.62 -8.64
C PRO A 216 32.39 2.73 -7.90
N ASP A 217 33.15 3.56 -8.64
CA ASP A 217 34.01 4.59 -8.06
C ASP A 217 33.40 6.01 -8.09
N ARG A 218 32.22 6.19 -8.72
CA ARG A 218 31.57 7.52 -8.81
C ARG A 218 30.44 7.66 -7.80
N ARG A 219 30.36 8.82 -7.17
CA ARG A 219 29.30 9.15 -6.21
C ARG A 219 28.08 9.73 -6.91
N VAL A 220 26.88 9.40 -6.43
CA VAL A 220 25.64 10.05 -6.87
C VAL A 220 25.56 11.44 -6.26
N THR A 221 25.42 12.46 -7.10
CA THR A 221 25.29 13.87 -6.67
C THR A 221 23.90 14.43 -6.85
N ARG A 222 23.16 13.97 -7.86
CA ARG A 222 21.80 14.46 -8.15
C ARG A 222 20.90 13.31 -8.53
N ILE A 223 19.75 13.24 -7.88
CA ILE A 223 18.66 12.32 -8.24
C ILE A 223 17.43 13.18 -8.53
N ILE A 224 16.86 12.97 -9.71
CA ILE A 224 15.58 13.58 -10.09
C ILE A 224 14.63 12.42 -10.38
N SER A 225 13.66 12.22 -9.48
CA SER A 225 12.59 11.22 -9.64
C SER A 225 11.28 11.97 -9.88
N ILE A 226 10.67 11.79 -11.05
CA ILE A 226 9.48 12.55 -11.45
C ILE A 226 8.28 11.60 -11.59
N GLY A 227 7.34 11.74 -10.66
CA GLY A 227 6.06 11.05 -10.70
C GLY A 227 5.11 11.61 -11.77
N ALA A 228 4.22 10.77 -12.29
CA ALA A 228 3.19 11.18 -13.26
C ALA A 228 1.96 11.87 -12.64
N GLY A 229 2.09 12.35 -11.38
CA GLY A 229 1.08 13.09 -10.64
C GLY A 229 -0.01 12.22 -10.00
N HIS A 230 -0.71 12.83 -9.04
CA HIS A 230 -1.88 12.24 -8.39
C HIS A 230 -3.12 12.32 -9.28
N ALA A 231 -4.08 11.40 -9.15
CA ALA A 231 -5.32 11.43 -9.94
C ALA A 231 -6.15 12.72 -9.73
N ARG A 232 -5.86 13.47 -8.65
CA ARG A 232 -6.57 14.71 -8.28
C ARG A 232 -6.00 15.99 -8.92
N THR A 233 -4.76 15.99 -9.41
CA THR A 233 -4.01 17.24 -9.67
C THR A 233 -4.05 17.69 -11.13
N ILE A 234 -4.38 16.80 -12.08
CA ILE A 234 -4.33 17.11 -13.52
C ILE A 234 -5.69 16.84 -14.15
N GLN A 235 -6.46 17.92 -14.36
CA GLN A 235 -7.61 17.89 -15.26
C GLN A 235 -7.10 17.83 -16.70
N VAL A 236 -7.22 16.67 -17.33
CA VAL A 236 -7.05 16.55 -18.78
C VAL A 236 -8.20 17.33 -19.46
N PRO A 237 -7.94 18.10 -20.53
CA PRO A 237 -9.00 18.82 -21.22
C PRO A 237 -10.06 17.85 -21.78
N ASN A 238 -11.29 18.05 -21.31
CA ASN A 238 -12.58 17.51 -21.75
C ASN A 238 -12.64 16.00 -22.11
N PRO A 239 -12.92 15.11 -21.13
CA PRO A 239 -13.09 13.68 -21.37
C PRO A 239 -14.47 13.38 -21.98
N SER A 240 -14.47 12.60 -23.06
CA SER A 240 -15.66 11.88 -23.52
C SER A 240 -16.12 10.88 -22.45
N ARG A 241 -17.04 11.32 -21.58
CA ARG A 241 -18.09 10.60 -20.80
C ARG A 241 -17.88 9.20 -20.19
N TRP A 242 -16.72 8.56 -20.26
CA TRP A 242 -16.49 7.23 -19.67
C TRP A 242 -15.04 7.07 -19.22
N TYR A 243 -14.77 7.36 -17.95
CA TYR A 243 -13.73 6.63 -17.22
C TYR A 243 -14.36 5.33 -16.73
N ARG A 244 -13.77 4.16 -17.03
CA ARG A 244 -14.20 2.90 -16.42
C ARG A 244 -13.51 2.79 -15.05
N THR A 245 -14.20 2.25 -14.05
CA THR A 245 -13.67 2.09 -12.66
C THR A 245 -12.30 1.40 -12.62
N ARG A 246 -12.00 0.52 -13.59
CA ARG A 246 -10.71 -0.16 -13.72
C ARG A 246 -9.55 0.78 -14.07
N ASP A 247 -9.79 1.87 -14.82
CA ASP A 247 -8.77 2.88 -15.15
C ASP A 247 -8.23 3.54 -13.89
N VAL A 248 -9.16 3.95 -13.02
CA VAL A 248 -8.86 4.69 -11.79
C VAL A 248 -8.12 3.79 -10.79
N VAL A 249 -8.48 2.52 -10.69
CA VAL A 249 -7.83 1.55 -9.80
C VAL A 249 -6.37 1.34 -10.19
N VAL A 250 -6.09 1.01 -11.47
CA VAL A 250 -4.71 0.79 -11.93
C VAL A 250 -3.86 2.06 -11.79
N ILE A 251 -4.40 3.21 -12.18
CA ILE A 251 -3.74 4.53 -12.10
C ILE A 251 -3.43 4.91 -10.64
N LYS A 252 -4.25 4.49 -9.68
CA LYS A 252 -4.05 4.72 -8.26
C LYS A 252 -3.05 3.74 -7.64
N ASP A 253 -3.13 2.46 -7.98
CA ASP A 253 -2.17 1.46 -7.49
C ASP A 253 -0.74 1.84 -7.91
N MET A 254 -0.58 2.28 -9.16
CA MET A 254 0.68 2.84 -9.68
C MET A 254 1.15 4.08 -8.91
N ALA A 255 0.25 5.02 -8.65
CA ALA A 255 0.58 6.25 -7.93
C ALA A 255 0.99 5.98 -6.47
N THR A 256 0.33 5.01 -5.83
CA THR A 256 0.61 4.60 -4.45
C THR A 256 1.99 3.93 -4.34
N ASP A 257 2.35 3.07 -5.31
CA ASP A 257 3.67 2.45 -5.36
C ASP A 257 4.79 3.47 -5.64
N SER A 258 4.54 4.43 -6.54
CA SER A 258 5.47 5.54 -6.81
C SER A 258 5.72 6.44 -5.61
N GLU A 259 4.66 6.82 -4.89
CA GLU A 259 4.72 7.67 -3.69
C GLU A 259 5.48 6.97 -2.56
N ARG A 260 5.21 5.68 -2.34
CA ARG A 260 5.96 4.83 -1.41
C ARG A 260 7.47 4.87 -1.67
N VAL A 261 7.90 4.66 -2.91
CA VAL A 261 9.32 4.68 -3.25
C VAL A 261 9.90 6.09 -3.11
N ALA A 262 9.13 7.12 -3.44
CA ALA A 262 9.56 8.51 -3.26
C ALA A 262 9.75 8.86 -1.77
N GLU A 263 8.83 8.45 -0.89
CA GLU A 263 8.95 8.58 0.58
C GLU A 263 10.15 7.78 1.12
N GLU A 264 10.33 6.54 0.67
CA GLU A 264 11.50 5.71 1.02
C GLU A 264 12.81 6.40 0.62
N MET A 265 12.89 6.96 -0.59
CA MET A 265 14.07 7.72 -1.02
C MET A 265 14.23 9.03 -0.25
N ALA A 266 13.14 9.74 0.03
CA ALA A 266 13.17 10.97 0.81
C ALA A 266 13.75 10.69 2.21
N ALA A 267 13.25 9.67 2.90
CA ALA A 267 13.79 9.21 4.18
C ALA A 267 15.25 8.75 4.06
N ARG A 268 15.60 8.01 3.00
CA ARG A 268 16.97 7.54 2.74
C ARG A 268 17.97 8.68 2.53
N PHE A 269 17.53 9.80 1.99
CA PHE A 269 18.36 10.98 1.73
C PHE A 269 18.10 12.13 2.73
N GLU A 270 17.26 11.92 3.74
CA GLU A 270 16.97 12.90 4.78
C GLU A 270 18.23 13.16 5.60
N GLY A 271 18.58 14.44 5.78
CA GLY A 271 19.84 14.85 6.43
C GLY A 271 21.09 14.84 5.52
N THR A 272 20.96 14.56 4.23
CA THR A 272 22.07 14.69 3.26
C THR A 272 22.30 16.14 2.78
N GLU A 273 21.53 17.09 3.30
CA GLU A 273 21.70 18.52 3.03
C GLU A 273 22.82 19.15 3.88
N ASN A 274 24.08 18.93 3.52
CA ASN A 274 25.06 20.00 3.31
C ASN A 274 26.46 19.47 2.93
N PRO A 275 27.15 20.08 1.94
CA PRO A 275 28.54 19.77 1.60
C PRO A 275 29.59 20.20 2.65
N SER A 276 29.18 20.76 3.79
CA SER A 276 30.09 21.30 4.79
C SER A 276 29.84 20.72 6.19
N LEU A 277 30.81 19.92 6.64
CA LEU A 277 31.10 19.57 8.04
C LEU A 277 30.20 18.54 8.75
N SER A 278 30.18 17.29 8.27
CA SER A 278 30.21 16.06 9.09
C SER A 278 30.31 14.82 8.17
N PRO A 279 30.92 13.70 8.59
CA PRO A 279 31.01 12.52 7.75
C PRO A 279 29.61 11.98 7.43
N VAL A 280 29.35 11.80 6.14
CA VAL A 280 28.17 11.10 5.61
C VAL A 280 28.07 9.75 6.32
N PRO A 281 26.93 9.39 6.94
CA PRO A 281 26.77 8.10 7.60
C PRO A 281 27.00 6.97 6.60
N THR A 282 27.72 5.95 7.03
CA THR A 282 28.01 4.77 6.22
C THR A 282 26.73 4.00 5.94
N ILE A 283 26.69 3.24 4.83
CA ILE A 283 25.55 2.36 4.46
C ILE A 283 25.15 1.45 5.63
N HIS A 284 26.10 1.08 6.48
CA HIS A 284 25.88 0.27 7.68
C HIS A 284 25.04 1.00 8.74
N GLU A 285 25.26 2.29 8.96
CA GLU A 285 24.54 3.11 9.94
C GLU A 285 23.10 3.43 9.48
N ALA A 286 22.87 3.57 8.17
CA ALA A 286 21.53 3.78 7.60
C ALA A 286 20.66 2.50 7.60
N LEU A 287 21.27 1.32 7.62
CA LEU A 287 20.56 0.03 7.65
C LEU A 287 20.11 -0.39 9.05
N ASN A 288 20.69 0.19 10.10
CA ASN A 288 20.40 -0.19 11.49
C ASN A 288 18.98 0.21 11.97
N ASN A 289 18.18 0.93 11.18
CA ASN A 289 16.82 1.34 11.58
C ASN A 289 15.74 0.90 10.57
N ILE A 290 16.02 -0.07 9.69
CA ILE A 290 15.06 -0.55 8.67
C ILE A 290 14.86 -2.06 8.76
N VAL A 291 13.62 -2.48 9.03
CA VAL A 291 13.23 -3.90 9.03
C VAL A 291 12.87 -4.36 7.61
N THR A 292 13.54 -5.43 7.15
CA THR A 292 13.34 -6.01 5.81
C THR A 292 12.74 -7.41 5.84
N SER A 293 12.10 -7.86 4.75
CA SER A 293 11.52 -9.21 4.66
C SER A 293 12.55 -10.33 4.52
N SER A 294 13.84 -10.00 4.45
CA SER A 294 14.94 -10.97 4.43
C SER A 294 15.56 -11.19 5.80
N MET A 295 15.21 -10.42 6.83
CA MET A 295 15.79 -10.55 8.18
C MET A 295 15.25 -11.78 8.93
N SER A 296 16.09 -12.33 9.80
CA SER A 296 15.79 -13.39 10.78
C SER A 296 15.02 -12.84 11.99
N CYS A 297 14.48 -13.74 12.83
CA CYS A 297 13.83 -13.33 14.07
C CYS A 297 14.81 -12.63 15.00
N GLU A 298 16.04 -13.15 15.12
CA GLU A 298 17.06 -12.62 16.02
C GLU A 298 17.51 -11.20 15.64
N GLU A 299 17.71 -10.94 14.35
CA GLU A 299 18.03 -9.61 13.83
C GLU A 299 16.90 -8.62 14.13
N ILE A 300 15.64 -9.04 13.92
CA ILE A 300 14.47 -8.19 14.16
C ILE A 300 14.26 -7.92 15.65
N VAL A 301 14.42 -8.92 16.52
CA VAL A 301 14.32 -8.75 17.97
C VAL A 301 15.34 -7.73 18.47
N THR A 302 16.58 -7.81 17.97
CA THR A 302 17.65 -6.86 18.34
C THR A 302 17.25 -5.42 18.00
N LEU A 303 16.77 -5.19 16.78
CA LEU A 303 16.30 -3.87 16.33
C LEU A 303 15.12 -3.36 17.16
N LEU A 304 14.14 -4.21 17.44
CA LEU A 304 12.96 -3.83 18.24
C LEU A 304 13.35 -3.44 19.68
N LYS A 305 14.35 -4.11 20.27
CA LYS A 305 14.88 -3.78 21.61
C LYS A 305 15.56 -2.42 21.63
N GLU A 306 16.38 -2.13 20.62
CA GLU A 306 17.03 -0.82 20.46
C GLU A 306 15.99 0.31 20.35
N HIS A 307 14.81 0.00 19.81
CA HIS A 307 13.69 0.93 19.67
C HIS A 307 12.66 0.83 20.81
N GLY A 308 13.04 0.25 21.94
CA GLY A 308 12.28 0.29 23.20
C GLY A 308 11.22 -0.80 23.39
N CYS A 309 11.27 -1.89 22.61
CA CYS A 309 10.43 -3.06 22.85
C CYS A 309 11.10 -4.03 23.84
N THR A 310 10.36 -4.51 24.83
CA THR A 310 10.85 -5.49 25.80
C THR A 310 10.86 -6.89 25.19
N ASP A 311 12.00 -7.57 25.25
CA ASP A 311 12.16 -8.97 24.81
C ASP A 311 11.98 -9.92 26.01
N LEU A 312 10.92 -10.71 25.96
CA LEU A 312 10.47 -11.65 26.99
C LEU A 312 10.76 -13.11 26.63
N THR A 313 11.54 -13.36 25.57
CA THR A 313 11.82 -14.73 25.09
C THR A 313 12.37 -15.62 26.21
N GLY A 314 13.32 -15.11 27.01
CA GLY A 314 13.88 -15.85 28.16
C GLY A 314 13.03 -15.84 29.43
N SER A 315 11.95 -15.05 29.45
CA SER A 315 11.04 -14.90 30.60
C SER A 315 9.73 -15.67 30.42
N LEU A 316 9.47 -16.23 29.25
CA LEU A 316 8.28 -17.01 28.96
C LEU A 316 8.47 -18.46 29.43
N ASP A 317 7.57 -18.95 30.28
CA ASP A 317 7.56 -20.36 30.70
C ASP A 317 6.82 -21.20 29.66
N GLU A 318 7.55 -21.65 28.64
CA GLU A 318 6.99 -22.47 27.55
C GLU A 318 6.28 -23.75 28.04
N SER A 319 6.64 -24.27 29.21
CA SER A 319 5.99 -25.47 29.76
C SER A 319 4.53 -25.23 30.18
N THR A 320 4.17 -23.97 30.43
CA THR A 320 2.81 -23.54 30.78
C THR A 320 1.98 -23.12 29.56
N CYS A 321 2.62 -22.95 28.40
CA CYS A 321 1.95 -22.49 27.19
C CYS A 321 0.98 -23.55 26.65
N SER A 322 -0.19 -23.11 26.19
CA SER A 322 -1.18 -24.00 25.59
C SER A 322 -0.61 -24.67 24.35
N LYS A 323 -0.78 -25.99 24.22
CA LYS A 323 -0.29 -26.75 23.06
C LYS A 323 -0.95 -26.35 21.74
N TYR A 324 -2.19 -25.87 21.82
CA TYR A 324 -2.98 -25.43 20.67
C TYR A 324 -3.46 -24.00 20.91
N PRO A 325 -3.75 -23.24 19.83
CA PRO A 325 -4.37 -21.93 19.95
C PRO A 325 -5.68 -22.03 20.73
N VAL A 326 -5.87 -21.11 21.66
CA VAL A 326 -7.09 -20.96 22.46
C VAL A 326 -8.08 -19.99 21.80
N ALA A 327 -7.60 -19.17 20.87
CA ALA A 327 -8.42 -18.36 19.97
C ALA A 327 -7.72 -18.15 18.62
N ASN A 328 -8.49 -17.86 17.57
CA ASN A 328 -8.01 -17.64 16.21
C ASN A 328 -8.65 -16.36 15.64
N GLY A 329 -7.83 -15.47 15.09
CA GLY A 329 -8.26 -14.28 14.36
C GLY A 329 -8.15 -14.43 12.83
N GLY A 330 -8.29 -13.33 12.09
CA GLY A 330 -8.18 -13.33 10.62
C GLY A 330 -6.82 -13.80 10.10
N ILE A 331 -5.73 -13.42 10.76
CA ILE A 331 -4.33 -13.69 10.33
C ILE A 331 -3.43 -14.28 11.42
N GLY A 332 -3.93 -14.48 12.63
CA GLY A 332 -3.10 -14.85 13.78
C GLY A 332 -3.77 -15.83 14.73
N ASP A 333 -2.94 -16.49 15.53
CA ASP A 333 -3.34 -17.45 16.56
C ASP A 333 -2.96 -16.91 17.92
N VAL A 334 -3.81 -17.18 18.92
CA VAL A 334 -3.58 -16.76 20.30
C VAL A 334 -3.42 -18.00 21.16
N PHE A 335 -2.35 -18.04 21.93
CA PHE A 335 -2.04 -19.05 22.93
C PHE A 335 -2.12 -18.42 24.32
N SER A 336 -2.36 -19.23 25.35
CA SER A 336 -2.28 -18.79 26.75
C SER A 336 -1.02 -19.37 27.38
N GLY A 337 -0.38 -18.65 28.31
CA GLY A 337 0.76 -19.16 29.07
C GLY A 337 1.10 -18.26 30.25
N ASN A 338 2.21 -18.53 30.92
CA ASN A 338 2.72 -17.70 32.02
C ASN A 338 4.16 -17.25 31.74
N LEU A 339 4.52 -16.09 32.29
CA LEU A 339 5.92 -15.71 32.49
C LEU A 339 6.49 -16.44 33.71
N LEU A 340 7.82 -16.53 33.81
CA LEU A 340 8.54 -17.16 34.92
C LEU A 340 8.24 -16.52 36.30
N ASP A 341 7.76 -15.27 36.33
CA ASP A 341 7.33 -14.59 37.54
C ASP A 341 5.88 -14.91 37.97
N GLY A 342 5.19 -15.77 37.22
CA GLY A 342 3.81 -16.18 37.46
C GLY A 342 2.76 -15.32 36.77
N THR A 343 3.14 -14.28 36.01
CA THR A 343 2.19 -13.44 35.28
C THR A 343 1.53 -14.22 34.13
N SER A 344 0.21 -14.34 34.14
CA SER A 344 -0.53 -14.95 33.02
C SER A 344 -0.61 -14.03 31.81
N VAL A 345 -0.32 -14.58 30.64
CA VAL A 345 -0.17 -13.84 29.38
C VAL A 345 -0.92 -14.48 28.22
N ALA A 346 -1.36 -13.62 27.29
CA ALA A 346 -1.79 -14.00 25.96
C ALA A 346 -0.60 -13.86 24.99
N ILE A 347 -0.41 -14.86 24.14
CA ILE A 347 0.70 -14.96 23.20
C ILE A 347 0.10 -14.99 21.81
N LYS A 348 0.15 -13.86 21.09
CA LYS A 348 -0.39 -13.75 19.73
C LYS A 348 0.73 -13.95 18.71
N THR A 349 0.55 -14.90 17.80
CA THR A 349 1.45 -15.15 16.66
C THR A 349 0.73 -14.90 15.34
N ILE A 350 1.48 -14.57 14.29
CA ILE A 350 0.93 -14.49 12.92
C ILE A 350 1.02 -15.87 12.28
N ARG A 351 -0.10 -16.33 11.69
CA ARG A 351 -0.20 -17.64 11.05
C ARG A 351 0.70 -17.69 9.82
N THR A 352 1.71 -18.55 9.83
CA THR A 352 2.55 -18.81 8.66
C THR A 352 1.86 -19.83 7.76
N TYR A 353 1.17 -19.36 6.72
CA TYR A 353 0.74 -20.26 5.65
C TYR A 353 1.98 -20.60 4.82
N HIS A 354 2.44 -21.85 4.88
CA HIS A 354 3.41 -22.37 3.93
C HIS A 354 2.75 -22.51 2.55
N GLU A 355 2.54 -21.38 1.85
CA GLU A 355 2.30 -21.42 0.41
C GLU A 355 3.62 -21.74 -0.29
N PRO A 356 3.66 -22.71 -1.22
CA PRO A 356 4.85 -22.99 -2.00
C PRO A 356 5.34 -21.73 -2.72
N GLY A 357 6.52 -21.23 -2.33
CA GLY A 357 7.15 -20.04 -2.93
C GLY A 357 7.09 -18.76 -2.08
N GLN A 358 6.37 -18.71 -0.96
CA GLN A 358 6.47 -17.59 -0.01
C GLN A 358 7.53 -17.85 1.06
N VAL A 359 8.39 -16.85 1.31
CA VAL A 359 9.47 -16.95 2.29
C VAL A 359 8.91 -16.66 3.69
N VAL A 360 9.12 -17.58 4.66
CA VAL A 360 8.70 -17.47 6.08
C VAL A 360 9.02 -16.09 6.68
N ARG A 361 10.15 -15.51 6.28
CA ARG A 361 10.66 -14.19 6.72
C ARG A 361 9.76 -12.99 6.38
N VAL A 362 8.85 -13.11 5.41
CA VAL A 362 7.85 -12.08 5.09
C VAL A 362 6.89 -11.87 6.27
N TYR A 363 6.54 -12.94 6.99
CA TYR A 363 5.64 -12.88 8.14
C TYR A 363 6.32 -12.30 9.39
N HIS A 364 7.63 -12.49 9.54
CA HIS A 364 8.40 -11.86 10.62
C HIS A 364 8.35 -10.34 10.54
N LYS A 365 8.53 -9.77 9.34
CA LYS A 365 8.40 -8.32 9.12
C LYS A 365 7.02 -7.79 9.51
N ARG A 366 5.96 -8.53 9.19
CA ARG A 366 4.59 -8.15 9.55
C ARG A 366 4.37 -8.15 11.06
N ALA A 367 4.82 -9.19 11.74
CA ALA A 367 4.76 -9.28 13.20
C ALA A 367 5.58 -8.16 13.85
N ALA A 368 6.77 -7.88 13.32
CA ALA A 368 7.64 -6.80 13.80
C ALA A 368 6.99 -5.43 13.70
N ARG A 369 6.31 -5.14 12.58
CA ARG A 369 5.56 -3.89 12.39
C ARG A 369 4.44 -3.76 13.41
N GLU A 370 3.68 -4.83 13.64
CA GLU A 370 2.60 -4.83 14.62
C GLU A 370 3.13 -4.65 16.05
N ILE A 371 4.19 -5.36 16.43
CA ILE A 371 4.87 -5.22 17.72
C ILE A 371 5.33 -3.77 17.93
N TYR A 372 6.02 -3.20 16.95
CA TYR A 372 6.56 -1.85 17.05
C TYR A 372 5.44 -0.83 17.19
N THR A 373 4.42 -0.86 16.33
CA THR A 373 3.28 0.06 16.43
C THR A 373 2.57 -0.07 17.77
N TRP A 374 2.26 -1.30 18.19
CA TRP A 374 1.58 -1.55 19.45
C TRP A 374 2.41 -1.08 20.65
N SER A 375 3.75 -1.21 20.62
CA SER A 375 4.64 -0.72 21.68
C SER A 375 4.57 0.80 21.90
N LYS A 376 4.16 1.57 20.88
CA LYS A 376 4.03 3.04 20.96
C LYS A 376 2.66 3.50 21.45
N CYS A 377 1.67 2.60 21.48
CA CYS A 377 0.31 2.92 21.92
C CYS A 377 0.21 2.85 23.46
N LYS A 378 0.10 4.02 24.12
CA LYS A 378 -0.11 4.12 25.58
C LYS A 378 -1.44 4.83 25.86
N HIS A 379 -2.48 4.06 26.11
CA HIS A 379 -3.80 4.59 26.46
C HIS A 379 -4.59 3.62 27.34
N PRO A 380 -5.38 4.08 28.32
CA PRO A 380 -6.22 3.22 29.17
C PRO A 380 -7.21 2.30 28.42
N ASN A 381 -7.59 2.64 27.18
CA ASN A 381 -8.48 1.82 26.35
C ASN A 381 -7.75 1.04 25.23
N ILE A 382 -6.44 0.84 25.37
CA ILE A 382 -5.66 -0.02 24.48
C ILE A 382 -5.02 -1.10 25.34
N VAL A 383 -5.17 -2.37 24.95
CA VAL A 383 -4.53 -3.48 25.67
C VAL A 383 -3.02 -3.23 25.71
N PRO A 384 -2.37 -3.17 26.87
CA PRO A 384 -0.93 -2.93 26.92
C PRO A 384 -0.16 -4.11 26.33
N LEU A 385 0.76 -3.82 25.41
CA LEU A 385 1.81 -4.77 25.02
C LEU A 385 2.84 -4.82 26.16
N ILE A 386 3.03 -6.01 26.76
CA ILE A 386 4.07 -6.23 27.78
C ILE A 386 5.44 -6.33 27.09
N GLY A 387 5.48 -7.02 25.94
CA GLY A 387 6.70 -7.21 25.17
C GLY A 387 6.51 -8.12 23.97
N LEU A 388 7.62 -8.52 23.37
CA LEU A 388 7.70 -9.51 22.32
C LEU A 388 8.39 -10.78 22.84
N ALA A 389 8.18 -11.90 22.17
CA ALA A 389 8.97 -13.12 22.38
C ALA A 389 9.20 -13.86 21.05
N VAL A 390 10.25 -14.66 20.97
CA VAL A 390 10.35 -15.71 19.94
C VAL A 390 9.62 -16.95 20.48
N PHE A 391 8.56 -17.38 19.80
CA PHE A 391 7.73 -18.51 20.21
C PHE A 391 7.37 -19.35 18.97
N HIS A 392 7.62 -20.65 19.03
CA HIS A 392 7.47 -21.57 17.88
C HIS A 392 8.15 -21.06 16.59
N ASP A 393 9.42 -20.65 16.70
CA ASP A 393 10.26 -20.13 15.61
C ASP A 393 9.75 -18.83 14.94
N GLY A 394 8.75 -18.17 15.52
CA GLY A 394 8.19 -16.92 15.03
C GLY A 394 8.17 -15.80 16.08
N LEU A 395 7.96 -14.56 15.61
CA LEU A 395 7.74 -13.43 16.49
C LEU A 395 6.32 -13.47 17.07
N ALA A 396 6.23 -13.33 18.39
CA ALA A 396 5.00 -13.28 19.16
C ALA A 396 4.84 -11.95 19.90
N MET A 397 3.59 -11.51 20.02
CA MET A 397 3.18 -10.35 20.81
C MET A 397 2.65 -10.84 22.16
N ILE A 398 3.16 -10.29 23.25
CA ILE A 398 2.82 -10.70 24.62
C ILE A 398 2.01 -9.60 25.30
N SER A 399 0.77 -9.92 25.67
CA SER A 399 -0.10 -9.06 26.49
C SER A 399 -0.57 -9.81 27.74
N ARG A 400 -1.18 -9.12 28.71
CA ARG A 400 -1.79 -9.79 29.86
C ARG A 400 -2.95 -10.67 29.39
N TRP A 401 -3.16 -11.78 30.10
CA TRP A 401 -4.33 -12.63 29.89
C TRP A 401 -5.53 -12.01 30.62
N GLU A 402 -6.43 -11.38 29.87
CA GLU A 402 -7.67 -10.80 30.40
C GLU A 402 -8.87 -11.56 29.81
N TYR A 403 -9.65 -12.20 30.68
CA TYR A 403 -10.74 -13.11 30.29
C TYR A 403 -12.06 -12.65 30.91
N GLU A 404 -12.84 -11.83 30.20
CA GLU A 404 -14.29 -11.76 30.41
C GLU A 404 -15.04 -11.57 29.09
N HIS A 405 -16.12 -12.34 28.90
CA HIS A 405 -17.02 -12.19 27.77
C HIS A 405 -17.67 -10.79 27.77
N PRO A 406 -17.82 -10.14 26.60
CA PRO A 406 -18.39 -8.81 26.51
C PRO A 406 -19.87 -8.84 26.88
N SER A 407 -20.17 -8.58 28.15
CA SER A 407 -21.50 -8.22 28.60
C SER A 407 -21.46 -6.79 29.12
N LYS A 408 -22.16 -5.89 28.40
CA LYS A 408 -22.45 -4.46 28.65
C LYS A 408 -21.74 -3.48 27.70
N GLY A 409 -22.43 -3.18 26.61
CA GLY A 409 -22.01 -2.28 25.52
C GLY A 409 -21.99 -0.78 25.82
N THR A 410 -21.89 -0.34 27.08
CA THR A 410 -21.93 1.09 27.44
C THR A 410 -20.56 1.76 27.49
N SER A 411 -19.47 1.00 27.53
CA SER A 411 -18.12 1.55 27.69
C SER A 411 -17.34 1.69 26.36
N ILE A 412 -17.82 1.04 25.29
CA ILE A 412 -17.14 0.97 23.98
C ILE A 412 -16.90 2.36 23.40
N CYS A 413 -17.86 3.29 23.59
CA CYS A 413 -17.74 4.61 23.01
C CYS A 413 -16.69 5.50 23.75
N ALA A 414 -16.25 5.15 24.97
CA ALA A 414 -15.22 5.89 25.72
C ALA A 414 -13.83 5.66 25.14
N GLY A 415 -13.52 4.41 24.77
CA GLY A 415 -12.29 4.06 24.07
C GLY A 415 -12.26 4.60 22.63
N LEU A 416 -13.43 4.75 22.00
CA LEU A 416 -13.56 5.22 20.63
C LEU A 416 -13.38 6.74 20.44
N ALA A 417 -13.65 7.54 21.47
CA ALA A 417 -13.44 9.00 21.42
C ALA A 417 -11.95 9.39 21.40
N TYR A 418 -11.06 8.54 21.92
CA TYR A 418 -9.62 8.78 21.91
C TYR A 418 -8.95 8.42 20.57
N LEU A 419 -9.62 7.65 19.71
CA LEU A 419 -9.03 7.04 18.51
C LEU A 419 -9.13 7.91 17.26
N HIS A 420 -8.69 9.15 17.36
CA HIS A 420 -8.56 10.03 16.20
C HIS A 420 -7.17 10.03 15.54
N GLU A 421 -6.42 8.93 15.63
CA GLU A 421 -5.17 8.85 14.86
C GLU A 421 -4.77 7.46 14.34
N HIS A 422 -5.39 6.34 14.71
CA HIS A 422 -4.95 5.01 14.23
C HIS A 422 -6.09 3.97 14.09
N ASP A 423 -6.37 3.55 12.84
CA ASP A 423 -7.18 2.46 12.24
C ASP A 423 -7.76 1.38 13.21
N ILE A 424 -9.08 1.15 13.22
CA ILE A 424 -9.81 0.40 14.27
C ILE A 424 -9.86 -1.14 14.05
N ALA A 425 -9.55 -1.93 15.10
CA ALA A 425 -9.89 -3.37 15.20
C ALA A 425 -10.10 -3.87 16.67
N ASN A 426 -10.89 -4.95 16.80
CA ASN A 426 -11.18 -5.84 17.95
C ASN A 426 -11.27 -5.22 19.37
N VAL A 427 -12.47 -5.24 19.96
CA VAL A 427 -12.73 -4.80 21.35
C VAL A 427 -12.67 -5.99 22.31
N LEU A 428 -11.74 -5.98 23.26
CA LEU A 428 -11.74 -6.81 24.48
C LEU A 428 -12.33 -6.04 25.65
N ILE A 429 -12.78 -6.73 26.69
CA ILE A 429 -13.18 -6.13 27.96
C ILE A 429 -12.18 -6.57 29.03
N SER A 430 -11.57 -5.60 29.72
CA SER A 430 -10.69 -5.85 30.86
C SER A 430 -11.48 -6.36 32.07
N GLN A 431 -10.76 -6.87 33.08
CA GLN A 431 -11.36 -7.37 34.33
C GLN A 431 -12.20 -6.33 35.08
N ASP A 432 -11.95 -5.03 34.87
CA ASP A 432 -12.74 -3.94 35.47
C ASP A 432 -13.91 -3.46 34.59
N GLY A 433 -14.19 -4.16 33.49
CA GLY A 433 -15.30 -3.85 32.58
C GLY A 433 -14.96 -2.78 31.53
N THR A 434 -13.69 -2.37 31.42
CA THR A 434 -13.23 -1.36 30.46
C THR A 434 -12.98 -2.00 29.09
N PRO A 435 -13.54 -1.47 27.99
CA PRO A 435 -13.26 -1.95 26.66
C PRO A 435 -11.90 -1.43 26.22
N MET A 436 -11.16 -2.34 25.62
CA MET A 436 -9.80 -2.15 25.17
C MET A 436 -9.67 -2.62 23.73
N LEU A 437 -8.98 -1.86 22.90
CA LEU A 437 -8.68 -2.29 21.53
C LEU A 437 -7.45 -3.18 21.45
N MET A 438 -7.46 -4.07 20.45
CA MET A 438 -6.34 -4.92 20.05
C MET A 438 -6.30 -5.08 18.52
N ASP A 439 -5.17 -5.54 17.97
CA ASP A 439 -4.94 -5.87 16.54
C ASP A 439 -4.53 -4.67 15.66
N PHE A 440 -3.23 -4.36 15.65
CA PHE A 440 -2.63 -3.19 14.96
C PHE A 440 -2.04 -3.52 13.60
N GLY A 441 -2.40 -4.67 13.01
CA GLY A 441 -1.78 -5.20 11.80
C GLY A 441 -1.88 -4.30 10.55
N ASN A 442 -2.75 -3.29 10.56
CA ASN A 442 -2.92 -2.31 9.47
C ASN A 442 -2.65 -0.85 9.90
N ALA A 443 -2.34 -0.59 11.18
CA ALA A 443 -2.12 0.77 11.68
C ALA A 443 -0.84 1.42 11.11
N SER A 444 -0.87 2.74 10.95
CA SER A 444 0.25 3.54 10.40
C SER A 444 0.61 4.68 11.33
N LEU A 445 1.88 4.75 11.74
CA LEU A 445 2.41 5.82 12.60
C LEU A 445 2.78 7.05 11.76
N LEU A 446 2.56 8.25 12.29
CA LEU A 446 2.88 9.51 11.61
C LEU A 446 4.39 9.81 11.53
N ASP A 447 5.18 9.38 12.53
CA ASP A 447 6.64 9.60 12.58
C ASP A 447 7.36 8.46 13.33
N PRO A 448 7.64 7.31 12.67
CA PRO A 448 8.23 6.17 13.32
C PRO A 448 9.77 6.21 13.35
N THR A 449 10.36 6.09 14.55
CA THR A 449 11.82 5.90 14.72
C THR A 449 12.38 4.62 14.09
N LEU A 450 11.55 3.58 13.90
CA LEU A 450 11.90 2.33 13.21
C LEU A 450 11.05 2.18 11.94
N GLN A 451 11.71 1.99 10.80
CA GLN A 451 11.05 1.91 9.50
C GLN A 451 10.91 0.46 9.02
N PHE A 452 9.90 0.20 8.18
CA PHE A 452 9.61 -1.13 7.65
C PHE A 452 9.44 -1.08 6.14
N THR A 453 10.17 -1.93 5.40
CA THR A 453 9.91 -2.14 3.96
C THR A 453 8.49 -2.69 3.74
N GLN A 454 7.80 -2.34 2.64
CA GLN A 454 6.41 -2.81 2.41
C GLN A 454 6.31 -4.34 2.23
N THR A 455 5.19 -4.93 2.67
CA THR A 455 4.91 -6.37 2.64
C THR A 455 3.94 -6.71 1.48
N ASN A 456 4.33 -7.56 0.53
CA ASN A 456 3.58 -7.88 -0.71
C ASN A 456 2.34 -8.78 -0.53
N THR A 457 1.90 -9.05 0.71
CA THR A 457 0.72 -9.89 0.97
C THR A 457 -0.54 -9.04 0.90
N ARG A 458 -1.52 -9.44 0.07
CA ARG A 458 -2.81 -8.75 -0.06
C ARG A 458 -3.42 -8.42 1.31
N PRO A 459 -3.98 -7.22 1.52
CA PRO A 459 -4.71 -6.92 2.76
C PRO A 459 -5.84 -7.95 2.93
N SER A 460 -5.94 -8.55 4.11
CA SER A 460 -7.11 -9.33 4.48
C SER A 460 -8.17 -8.32 4.92
N PHE A 461 -9.15 -8.06 4.07
CA PHE A 461 -10.23 -7.12 4.38
C PHE A 461 -11.33 -7.81 5.16
N SER A 462 -11.76 -7.21 6.27
CA SER A 462 -13.05 -7.52 6.91
C SER A 462 -14.18 -6.90 6.06
N LEU A 463 -14.51 -7.55 4.94
CA LEU A 463 -15.29 -7.01 3.82
C LEU A 463 -16.58 -6.27 4.22
N ARG A 464 -17.31 -6.76 5.23
CA ARG A 464 -18.60 -6.20 5.68
C ARG A 464 -18.49 -4.92 6.50
N TRP A 465 -17.32 -4.66 7.08
CA TRP A 465 -17.01 -3.46 7.85
C TRP A 465 -16.26 -2.42 7.01
N THR A 466 -15.79 -2.78 5.80
CA THR A 466 -14.97 -1.92 4.95
C THR A 466 -15.79 -0.82 4.28
N ALA A 467 -15.28 0.42 4.35
CA ALA A 467 -15.92 1.59 3.76
C ALA A 467 -15.95 1.56 2.21
N PRO A 468 -16.96 2.17 1.55
CA PRO A 468 -17.14 2.13 0.10
C PRO A 468 -15.94 2.68 -0.68
N GLU A 469 -15.28 3.72 -0.20
CA GLU A 469 -14.09 4.32 -0.81
C GLU A 469 -12.85 3.41 -0.73
N ILE A 470 -12.77 2.51 0.26
CA ILE A 470 -11.74 1.47 0.32
C ILE A 470 -12.11 0.33 -0.65
N LEU A 471 -13.37 -0.12 -0.64
CA LEU A 471 -13.87 -1.18 -1.54
C LEU A 471 -13.75 -0.83 -3.03
N THR A 472 -13.93 0.46 -3.37
CA THR A 472 -13.77 0.99 -4.73
C THR A 472 -12.33 1.34 -5.07
N GLY A 473 -11.43 1.26 -4.09
CA GLY A 473 -10.06 1.70 -4.23
C GLY A 473 -9.96 3.20 -4.54
N ILE A 474 -10.84 4.06 -4.04
CA ILE A 474 -10.75 5.53 -4.20
C ILE A 474 -9.79 6.15 -3.17
N SER A 475 -9.72 5.60 -1.95
CA SER A 475 -8.79 6.02 -0.90
C SER A 475 -8.10 4.82 -0.25
N SER A 476 -7.03 5.06 0.50
CA SER A 476 -6.52 4.13 1.51
C SER A 476 -7.35 4.26 2.80
N HIS A 477 -7.00 3.47 3.82
CA HIS A 477 -7.53 3.63 5.18
C HIS A 477 -7.32 5.06 5.67
N SER A 478 -8.32 5.59 6.38
CA SER A 478 -8.39 6.98 6.84
C SER A 478 -9.32 7.09 8.05
N ALA A 479 -9.20 8.18 8.81
CA ALA A 479 -10.08 8.43 9.95
C ALA A 479 -11.58 8.38 9.58
N THR A 480 -11.96 8.83 8.37
CA THR A 480 -13.36 8.80 7.94
C THR A 480 -13.81 7.39 7.51
N SER A 481 -12.91 6.53 7.04
CA SER A 481 -13.24 5.12 6.81
C SER A 481 -13.38 4.35 8.11
N ASP A 482 -12.63 4.70 9.15
CA ASP A 482 -12.78 4.13 10.50
C ASP A 482 -14.17 4.41 11.08
N ILE A 483 -14.70 5.62 10.86
CA ILE A 483 -16.07 5.96 11.30
C ILE A 483 -17.11 5.06 10.65
N TYR A 484 -16.92 4.67 9.39
CA TYR A 484 -17.81 3.73 8.72
C TYR A 484 -17.77 2.35 9.38
N SER A 485 -16.56 1.83 9.61
CA SER A 485 -16.32 0.54 10.29
C SER A 485 -16.83 0.55 11.73
N LEU A 486 -16.72 1.68 12.41
CA LEU A 486 -17.27 1.89 13.75
C LEU A 486 -18.79 1.74 13.75
N GLY A 487 -19.51 2.36 12.81
CA GLY A 487 -20.96 2.20 12.70
C GLY A 487 -21.35 0.72 12.54
N MET A 488 -20.61 -0.04 11.73
CA MET A 488 -20.85 -1.48 11.54
C MET A 488 -20.61 -2.28 12.82
N THR A 489 -19.58 -1.93 13.59
CA THR A 489 -19.23 -2.57 14.86
C THR A 489 -20.29 -2.29 15.93
N ILE A 490 -20.81 -1.05 16.01
CA ILE A 490 -21.90 -0.70 16.92
C ILE A 490 -23.15 -1.51 16.55
N LEU A 491 -23.52 -1.58 15.26
CA LEU A 491 -24.66 -2.37 14.80
C LEU A 491 -24.52 -3.84 15.20
N GLU A 492 -23.37 -4.45 14.94
CA GLU A 492 -23.08 -5.84 15.31
C GLU A 492 -23.19 -6.06 16.82
N THR A 493 -22.64 -5.14 17.62
CA THR A 493 -22.69 -5.22 19.08
C THR A 493 -24.12 -5.23 19.60
N PHE A 494 -24.96 -4.32 19.12
CA PHE A 494 -26.35 -4.22 19.59
C PHE A 494 -27.21 -5.39 19.12
N THR A 495 -26.95 -5.93 17.94
CA THR A 495 -27.76 -6.99 17.32
C THR A 495 -27.25 -8.39 17.60
N SER A 496 -25.98 -8.52 18.02
CA SER A 496 -25.22 -9.78 18.03
C SER A 496 -25.24 -10.50 16.66
N GLN A 497 -25.37 -9.75 15.57
CA GLN A 497 -25.45 -10.26 14.20
C GLN A 497 -24.46 -9.54 13.30
N ILE A 498 -23.90 -10.27 12.32
CA ILE A 498 -22.97 -9.69 11.35
C ILE A 498 -23.66 -8.60 10.50
N PRO A 499 -22.96 -7.52 10.12
CA PRO A 499 -23.52 -6.52 9.22
C PRO A 499 -23.93 -7.12 7.85
N PHE A 500 -25.00 -6.58 7.28
CA PHE A 500 -25.61 -7.04 6.03
C PHE A 500 -26.03 -8.52 6.05
N VAL A 501 -26.76 -8.93 7.10
CA VAL A 501 -27.36 -10.27 7.22
C VAL A 501 -28.09 -10.65 5.93
N GLY A 502 -27.81 -11.86 5.42
CA GLY A 502 -28.41 -12.39 4.20
C GLY A 502 -27.77 -11.93 2.88
N GLN A 503 -26.81 -11.00 2.90
CA GLN A 503 -26.01 -10.66 1.71
C GLN A 503 -24.81 -11.59 1.59
N HIS A 504 -24.47 -12.05 0.38
CA HIS A 504 -23.25 -12.80 0.13
C HIS A 504 -22.05 -11.87 -0.12
N ASP A 505 -20.86 -12.28 0.32
CA ASP A 505 -19.63 -11.47 0.23
C ASP A 505 -19.32 -11.00 -1.20
N HIS A 506 -19.47 -11.89 -2.20
CA HIS A 506 -19.21 -11.57 -3.61
C HIS A 506 -20.15 -10.51 -4.20
N SER A 507 -21.37 -10.36 -3.65
CA SER A 507 -22.33 -9.32 -4.06
C SER A 507 -22.21 -8.03 -3.27
N LEU A 508 -21.47 -8.03 -2.15
CA LEU A 508 -21.45 -6.94 -1.20
C LEU A 508 -20.78 -5.68 -1.77
N VAL A 509 -19.74 -5.85 -2.59
CA VAL A 509 -19.09 -4.73 -3.29
C VAL A 509 -20.09 -4.01 -4.21
N LEU A 510 -20.85 -4.74 -5.02
CA LEU A 510 -21.91 -4.14 -5.86
C LEU A 510 -23.00 -3.46 -5.00
N TYR A 511 -23.36 -4.07 -3.88
CA TYR A 511 -24.42 -3.58 -3.00
C TYR A 511 -24.03 -2.27 -2.29
N VAL A 512 -22.83 -2.20 -1.74
CA VAL A 512 -22.35 -1.06 -0.94
C VAL A 512 -21.71 0.01 -1.82
N ALA A 513 -20.76 -0.36 -2.68
CA ALA A 513 -19.99 0.61 -3.45
C ALA A 513 -20.69 1.14 -4.70
N ILE A 514 -21.64 0.40 -5.29
CA ILE A 514 -22.32 0.83 -6.53
C ILE A 514 -23.77 1.22 -6.25
N LYS A 515 -24.53 0.37 -5.56
CA LYS A 515 -25.93 0.68 -5.22
C LYS A 515 -26.06 1.64 -4.04
N LYS A 516 -24.97 1.93 -3.32
CA LYS A 516 -24.91 2.84 -2.17
C LYS A 516 -25.87 2.46 -1.05
N ASN A 517 -26.13 1.16 -0.90
CA ASN A 517 -27.02 0.67 0.13
C ASN A 517 -26.29 0.59 1.47
N ILE A 518 -27.04 0.83 2.54
CA ILE A 518 -26.63 0.65 3.94
C ILE A 518 -27.37 -0.55 4.55
N PRO A 519 -27.00 -1.03 5.76
CA PRO A 519 -27.73 -2.09 6.43
C PRO A 519 -29.21 -1.74 6.64
N ILE A 520 -30.06 -2.76 6.62
CA ILE A 520 -31.48 -2.63 6.95
C ILE A 520 -31.62 -2.46 8.47
N ARG A 521 -32.49 -1.56 8.92
CA ARG A 521 -32.75 -1.35 10.35
C ARG A 521 -33.34 -2.63 10.97
N PRO A 522 -32.70 -3.22 11.99
CA PRO A 522 -33.23 -4.40 12.65
C PRO A 522 -34.29 -3.97 13.68
N GLU A 523 -35.55 -3.82 13.25
CA GLU A 523 -36.63 -3.25 14.08
C GLU A 523 -36.88 -4.04 15.38
N GLY A 524 -36.59 -5.34 15.41
CA GLY A 524 -36.70 -6.16 16.63
C GLY A 524 -35.67 -5.82 17.72
N THR A 525 -34.58 -5.11 17.39
CA THR A 525 -33.51 -4.73 18.34
C THR A 525 -33.31 -3.21 18.41
N ILE A 526 -33.60 -2.49 17.33
CA ILE A 526 -33.56 -1.03 17.24
C ILE A 526 -34.95 -0.55 16.76
N PRO A 527 -35.97 -0.51 17.64
CA PRO A 527 -37.35 -0.25 17.25
C PRO A 527 -37.57 1.18 16.78
N THR A 528 -38.43 1.39 15.78
CA THR A 528 -38.85 2.69 15.22
C THR A 528 -39.85 3.45 16.10
N ASN A 529 -40.43 2.78 17.10
CA ASN A 529 -41.39 3.37 18.04
C ASN A 529 -40.73 3.93 19.32
N THR A 530 -39.40 3.99 19.39
CA THR A 530 -38.69 4.49 20.57
C THR A 530 -37.75 5.64 20.21
N VAL A 531 -37.77 6.71 21.00
CA VAL A 531 -36.86 7.86 20.85
C VAL A 531 -35.39 7.42 20.95
N LYS A 532 -35.09 6.45 21.81
CA LYS A 532 -33.75 5.87 21.98
C LYS A 532 -33.32 5.10 20.72
N GLY A 533 -34.20 4.27 20.14
CA GLY A 533 -33.92 3.54 18.90
C GLY A 533 -33.68 4.48 17.71
N ASP A 534 -34.49 5.52 17.56
CA ASP A 534 -34.33 6.50 16.48
C ASP A 534 -33.03 7.31 16.59
N LYS A 535 -32.65 7.70 17.81
CA LYS A 535 -31.37 8.38 18.06
C LYS A 535 -30.17 7.49 17.72
N LEU A 536 -30.19 6.22 18.13
CA LEU A 536 -29.14 5.26 17.80
C LEU A 536 -29.05 5.03 16.29
N TRP A 537 -30.18 4.84 15.61
CA TRP A 537 -30.23 4.66 14.17
C TRP A 537 -29.73 5.89 13.40
N ALA A 538 -30.06 7.09 13.86
CA ALA A 538 -29.55 8.34 13.28
C ALA A 538 -28.01 8.46 13.39
N ILE A 539 -27.43 8.02 14.51
CA ILE A 539 -25.97 7.97 14.66
C ILE A 539 -25.36 6.98 13.66
N LEU A 540 -25.87 5.74 13.61
CA LEU A 540 -25.38 4.69 12.73
C LEU A 540 -25.43 5.11 11.25
N THR A 541 -26.57 5.62 10.81
CA THR A 541 -26.76 6.10 9.42
C THR A 541 -25.83 7.26 9.07
N SER A 542 -25.50 8.15 10.01
CA SER A 542 -24.51 9.21 9.78
C SER A 542 -23.08 8.68 9.64
N CYS A 543 -22.74 7.60 10.34
CA CYS A 543 -21.44 6.93 10.18
C CYS A 543 -21.31 6.28 8.79
N TRP A 544 -22.43 5.86 8.20
CA TRP A 544 -22.47 5.17 6.90
C TRP A 544 -22.72 6.09 5.70
N SER A 545 -22.58 7.42 5.86
CA SER A 545 -22.63 8.37 4.75
C SER A 545 -21.67 7.94 3.63
N TYR A 546 -22.15 7.98 2.39
CA TYR A 546 -21.39 7.49 1.24
C TYR A 546 -20.15 8.35 0.96
N ASP A 547 -20.29 9.68 1.01
CA ASP A 547 -19.15 10.59 0.94
C ASP A 547 -18.42 10.61 2.30
N PRO A 548 -17.12 10.32 2.36
CA PRO A 548 -16.37 10.32 3.61
C PRO A 548 -16.39 11.66 4.35
N LYS A 549 -16.57 12.78 3.65
CA LYS A 549 -16.61 14.13 4.27
C LYS A 549 -17.88 14.40 5.05
N ASP A 550 -18.95 13.67 4.74
CA ASP A 550 -20.26 13.82 5.40
C ASP A 550 -20.36 12.96 6.67
N ARG A 551 -19.33 12.16 6.96
CA ARG A 551 -19.28 11.33 8.16
C ARG A 551 -18.89 12.18 9.37
N PRO A 552 -19.50 11.94 10.54
CA PRO A 552 -19.12 12.62 11.77
C PRO A 552 -17.70 12.24 12.19
N THR A 553 -17.10 13.05 13.04
CA THR A 553 -15.88 12.68 13.75
C THR A 553 -16.20 11.71 14.89
N ALA A 554 -15.23 10.92 15.36
CA ALA A 554 -15.39 9.99 16.48
C ALA A 554 -15.86 10.72 17.75
N ASP A 555 -15.29 11.89 18.05
CA ASP A 555 -15.75 12.77 19.14
C ASP A 555 -17.23 13.14 19.00
N THR A 556 -17.69 13.43 17.78
CA THR A 556 -19.08 13.75 17.52
C THR A 556 -19.97 12.52 17.75
N VAL A 557 -19.54 11.35 17.31
CA VAL A 557 -20.24 10.07 17.57
C VAL A 557 -20.30 9.81 19.06
N TRP A 558 -19.19 9.98 19.79
CA TRP A 558 -19.10 9.78 21.23
C TRP A 558 -19.98 10.74 22.01
N ASN A 559 -19.97 12.04 21.70
CA ASN A 559 -20.78 13.02 22.42
C ASN A 559 -22.27 12.72 22.23
N LYS A 560 -22.69 12.35 21.01
CA LYS A 560 -24.06 11.91 20.74
C LYS A 560 -24.38 10.61 21.50
N ALA A 561 -23.47 9.64 21.52
CA ALA A 561 -23.66 8.38 22.24
C ALA A 561 -23.66 8.52 23.76
N SER A 562 -22.79 9.37 24.31
CA SER A 562 -22.67 9.67 25.73
C SER A 562 -23.87 10.43 26.28
N SER A 563 -24.50 11.27 25.46
CA SER A 563 -25.78 11.89 25.81
C SER A 563 -26.92 10.86 25.98
N MET A 564 -26.70 9.60 25.60
CA MET A 564 -27.61 8.48 25.82
C MET A 564 -27.27 7.64 27.06
N LYS A 565 -26.27 8.02 27.89
CA LYS A 565 -25.81 7.26 29.09
C LYS A 565 -26.84 7.08 30.22
N GLU A 566 -28.06 7.59 30.09
CA GLU A 566 -29.22 7.16 30.91
C GLU A 566 -29.90 5.90 30.32
N ILE A 567 -29.10 4.88 30.02
CA ILE A 567 -29.59 3.54 29.70
C ILE A 567 -28.80 2.58 30.58
N THR A 568 -29.41 2.21 31.69
CA THR A 568 -28.94 1.13 32.55
C THR A 568 -29.39 -0.22 31.97
N ALA A 569 -28.75 -1.31 32.39
CA ALA A 569 -29.18 -2.66 32.00
C ALA A 569 -30.60 -2.97 32.51
N GLU A 570 -31.05 -2.24 33.53
CA GLU A 570 -32.41 -2.23 34.06
C GLU A 570 -33.44 -1.68 33.06
N ASP A 571 -33.11 -0.63 32.28
CA ASP A 571 -34.02 -0.04 31.27
C ASP A 571 -34.27 -0.98 30.07
N LEU A 572 -33.40 -1.96 29.85
CA LEU A 572 -33.54 -2.98 28.80
C LEU A 572 -34.33 -4.22 29.27
N LYS A 573 -34.56 -4.37 30.59
CA LYS A 573 -35.41 -5.46 31.11
C LYS A 573 -36.90 -5.16 30.96
N GLU A 574 -37.33 -3.90 31.03
CA GLU A 574 -38.74 -3.51 30.82
C GLU A 574 -39.23 -3.83 29.40
N ILE A 575 -38.34 -3.79 28.40
CA ILE A 575 -38.68 -4.12 27.00
C ILE A 575 -38.93 -5.64 26.82
N ARG A 576 -38.40 -6.49 27.71
CA ARG A 576 -38.68 -7.94 27.72
C ARG A 576 -39.93 -8.33 28.51
N SER A 577 -40.39 -7.52 29.47
CA SER A 577 -41.62 -7.85 30.22
C SER A 577 -42.88 -7.53 29.43
N GLU A 578 -42.91 -6.46 28.64
CA GLU A 578 -44.10 -6.07 27.86
C GLU A 578 -44.38 -7.02 26.67
N THR A 579 -43.36 -7.74 26.19
CA THR A 579 -43.53 -8.78 25.15
C THR A 579 -43.87 -10.16 25.71
N GLY A 580 -43.76 -10.36 27.03
CA GLY A 580 -44.10 -11.61 27.71
C GLY A 580 -45.59 -11.75 28.06
N GLU A 581 -46.29 -10.65 28.33
CA GLU A 581 -47.72 -10.69 28.71
C GLU A 581 -48.66 -10.88 27.51
N GLN A 582 -48.31 -10.40 26.31
CA GLN A 582 -49.17 -10.57 25.12
C GLN A 582 -49.12 -11.97 24.48
N ILE A 583 -48.15 -12.82 24.83
CA ILE A 583 -48.07 -14.20 24.33
C ILE A 583 -48.86 -15.17 25.23
N GLY A 584 -49.19 -14.76 26.47
CA GLY A 584 -50.00 -15.54 27.41
C GLY A 584 -51.50 -15.57 27.07
N GLU A 585 -52.07 -14.45 26.62
CA GLU A 585 -53.51 -14.34 26.38
C GLU A 585 -53.99 -14.93 25.04
N MET A 586 -53.08 -15.22 24.09
CA MET A 586 -53.45 -15.86 22.81
C MET A 586 -53.50 -17.39 22.85
N ARG A 587 -53.14 -18.04 23.98
CA ARG A 587 -53.17 -19.52 24.09
C ARG A 587 -54.39 -20.10 24.81
N GLU A 588 -55.29 -19.28 25.36
CA GLU A 588 -56.52 -19.78 26.03
C GLU A 588 -57.80 -19.67 25.18
N LYS A 589 -57.75 -19.12 23.95
CA LYS A 589 -58.95 -19.00 23.09
C LYS A 589 -59.13 -20.06 22.00
N ASP A 590 -58.21 -21.03 21.88
CA ASP A 590 -58.31 -22.15 20.92
C ASP A 590 -58.65 -23.50 21.58
N LYS A 591 -59.23 -23.47 22.79
CA LYS A 591 -59.83 -24.65 23.44
C LYS A 591 -61.17 -24.29 24.09
N GLU A 592 -62.20 -24.11 23.27
CA GLU A 592 -63.59 -24.42 23.62
C GLU A 592 -64.41 -24.76 22.37
#